data_AF-A0A3D3P9B9-F1
#
_entry.id   AF-A0A3D3P9B9-F1
#
_cell.length_a   1.000
_cell.length_b   1.000
_cell.length_c   1.000
_cell.angle_alpha   90.00
_cell.angle_beta   90.00
_cell.angle_gamma   90.00
#
_symmetry.space_group_name_H-M   'P 1'
#
loop_
_entity.id
_entity.type
_entity.pdbx_description
1 polymer ?
#
loop_
_entity_poly.entity_id
_entity_poly.type
_entity_poly.pdbx_seq_one_letter_code
_entity_poly.pdbx_strand_id
1 'polypeptide(L)'
;WYRPTRILHVTSGAEYGWRQGTEKWSALYPDNLPAVLNIGQGSPTNFISGTNARFPEKYRRSLFAFDWSFGLIYALQLTPDGSSYKATASEFLTGLPLPLTDGVIGPDGALYFLTGGRKLDSDLYRVYYGDNTSSTAPLASTYSAAVLQARKIRQQLEAFHGQPDATAVSTAWPYLKNSDRYIRFAARIAVEHQPVAE
;
A
#
# COMPACT_ATOMS: atom_id res chain seq x y z
N TRP A 1 -13.11 18.43 10.39
CA TRP A 1 -13.16 17.83 9.04
C TRP A 1 -11.85 17.07 8.70
N TYR A 2 -11.52 15.99 9.40
CA TYR A 2 -10.19 15.35 9.25
C TYR A 2 -10.03 14.33 8.08
N ARG A 3 -9.01 14.46 7.21
CA ARG A 3 -8.61 13.41 6.25
C ARG A 3 -7.36 12.70 6.80
N PRO A 4 -7.40 11.40 7.11
CA PRO A 4 -6.23 10.68 7.62
C PRO A 4 -5.10 10.60 6.59
N THR A 5 -3.87 10.48 7.06
CA THR A 5 -2.81 9.83 6.29
C THR A 5 -3.23 8.38 6.04
N ARG A 6 -3.16 7.95 4.78
CA ARG A 6 -3.71 6.66 4.34
C ARG A 6 -2.63 5.80 3.73
N ILE A 7 -2.67 4.51 4.05
CA ILE A 7 -1.97 3.47 3.30
C ILE A 7 -2.96 2.92 2.28
N LEU A 8 -2.58 2.97 1.00
CA LEU A 8 -3.42 2.59 -0.13
C LEU A 8 -2.78 1.42 -0.87
N HIS A 9 -3.58 0.43 -1.26
CA HIS A 9 -3.18 -0.58 -2.23
C HIS A 9 -3.69 -0.16 -3.61
N VAL A 10 -2.86 0.57 -4.35
CA VAL A 10 -3.21 1.20 -5.63
C VAL A 10 -3.27 0.13 -6.74
N THR A 11 -4.47 -0.24 -7.14
CA THR A 11 -4.74 -1.17 -8.25
C THR A 11 -5.09 -0.43 -9.54
N SER A 12 -5.16 -1.12 -10.68
CA SER A 12 -5.54 -0.48 -11.95
C SER A 12 -6.96 0.10 -11.85
N GLY A 13 -7.15 1.32 -12.36
CA GLY A 13 -8.41 2.06 -12.29
C GLY A 13 -8.82 2.53 -10.89
N ALA A 14 -8.03 2.26 -9.84
CA ALA A 14 -8.39 2.58 -8.47
C ALA A 14 -8.67 4.08 -8.25
N GLU A 15 -9.74 4.38 -7.51
CA GLU A 15 -10.13 5.72 -7.10
C GLU A 15 -10.17 5.79 -5.57
N TYR A 16 -9.66 6.88 -4.98
CA TYR A 16 -9.58 7.10 -3.53
C TYR A 16 -10.23 8.41 -3.09
N GLY A 17 -11.02 9.02 -3.96
CA GLY A 17 -11.87 10.14 -3.66
C GLY A 17 -11.17 11.50 -3.62
N TRP A 18 -10.06 11.68 -4.33
CA TRP A 18 -9.46 13.01 -4.44
C TRP A 18 -10.32 13.88 -5.36
N ARG A 19 -10.83 14.99 -4.84
CA ARG A 19 -11.58 16.01 -5.56
C ARG A 19 -11.05 17.38 -5.13
N GLN A 20 -11.12 18.36 -6.04
CA GLN A 20 -10.81 19.75 -5.69
C GLN A 20 -11.78 20.24 -4.60
N GLY A 21 -11.29 21.06 -3.67
CA GLY A 21 -12.09 21.64 -2.59
C GLY A 21 -12.06 20.85 -1.27
N THR A 22 -12.99 21.20 -0.37
CA THR A 22 -13.02 20.75 1.03
C THR A 22 -14.01 19.62 1.30
N GLU A 23 -14.77 19.16 0.31
CA GLU A 23 -15.66 18.02 0.49
C GLU A 23 -14.86 16.72 0.59
N LYS A 24 -15.36 15.74 1.34
CA LYS A 24 -14.72 14.44 1.46
C LYS A 24 -15.57 13.40 0.74
N TRP A 25 -14.98 12.80 -0.29
CA TRP A 25 -15.58 11.66 -0.95
C TRP A 25 -15.59 10.46 0.02
N SER A 26 -16.77 9.94 0.32
CA SER A 26 -16.92 8.85 1.28
C SER A 26 -16.33 7.56 0.74
N ALA A 27 -15.61 6.81 1.56
CA ALA A 27 -15.15 5.46 1.23
C ALA A 27 -16.30 4.44 1.13
N LEU A 28 -17.52 4.84 1.53
CA LEU A 28 -18.73 4.04 1.34
C LEU A 28 -19.27 4.13 -0.08
N TYR A 29 -18.87 5.13 -0.87
CA TYR A 29 -19.36 5.25 -2.23
C TYR A 29 -18.84 4.11 -3.11
N PRO A 30 -19.69 3.56 -3.99
CA PRO A 30 -19.37 2.37 -4.77
C PRO A 30 -18.19 2.59 -5.73
N ASP A 31 -17.93 3.85 -6.10
CA ASP A 31 -16.84 4.29 -6.96
C ASP A 31 -15.58 4.74 -6.22
N ASN A 32 -15.48 4.45 -4.93
CA ASN A 32 -14.30 4.70 -4.13
C ASN A 32 -13.77 3.38 -3.55
N LEU A 33 -12.46 3.17 -3.57
CA LEU A 33 -11.82 2.07 -2.86
C LEU A 33 -11.38 2.52 -1.45
N PRO A 34 -11.55 1.68 -0.43
CA PRO A 34 -11.11 2.03 0.92
C PRO A 34 -9.58 1.95 1.03
N ALA A 35 -9.01 2.76 1.92
CA ALA A 35 -7.63 2.57 2.37
C ALA A 35 -7.46 1.19 3.02
N VAL A 36 -6.28 0.58 2.88
CA VAL A 36 -5.97 -0.66 3.61
C VAL A 36 -5.72 -0.38 5.10
N LEU A 37 -5.31 0.86 5.42
CA LEU A 37 -5.22 1.40 6.77
C LEU A 37 -5.27 2.93 6.75
N ASN A 38 -6.04 3.50 7.68
CA ASN A 38 -5.99 4.93 8.01
C ASN A 38 -5.10 5.09 9.25
N ILE A 39 -3.95 5.75 9.10
CA ILE A 39 -2.98 5.95 10.19
C ILE A 39 -3.47 6.99 11.20
N GLY A 40 -4.18 8.01 10.73
CA GLY A 40 -4.56 9.16 11.56
C GLY A 40 -3.79 10.40 11.14
N GLN A 41 -3.57 11.34 12.07
CA GLN A 41 -2.76 12.54 11.86
C GLN A 41 -1.32 12.16 11.55
N GLY A 42 -0.69 12.90 10.65
CA GLY A 42 0.69 12.63 10.28
C GLY A 42 1.20 13.52 9.15
N SER A 43 2.49 13.45 8.89
CA SER A 43 3.13 14.06 7.71
C SER A 43 3.99 13.00 7.02
N PRO A 44 3.44 12.26 6.04
CA PRO A 44 4.15 11.15 5.42
C PRO A 44 5.32 11.67 4.59
N THR A 45 6.50 11.11 4.80
CA THR A 45 7.72 11.52 4.07
C THR A 45 8.31 10.41 3.22
N ASN A 46 8.16 9.15 3.61
CA ASN A 46 8.66 8.01 2.85
C ASN A 46 7.87 6.72 3.10
N PHE A 47 7.98 5.78 2.17
CA PHE A 47 7.34 4.46 2.20
C PHE A 47 8.23 3.40 1.51
N ILE A 48 8.78 2.46 2.29
CA ILE A 48 9.75 1.46 1.78
C ILE A 48 9.43 0.04 2.23
N SER A 49 9.94 -0.95 1.49
CA SER A 49 9.81 -2.37 1.86
C SER A 49 11.00 -2.87 2.68
N GLY A 50 10.72 -3.67 3.71
CA GLY A 50 11.74 -4.37 4.48
C GLY A 50 12.31 -5.64 3.84
N THR A 51 11.85 -6.05 2.65
CA THR A 51 12.18 -7.37 2.05
C THR A 51 13.69 -7.67 2.00
N ASN A 52 14.50 -6.66 1.69
CA ASN A 52 15.95 -6.77 1.54
C ASN A 52 16.73 -6.46 2.83
N ALA A 53 16.04 -6.17 3.94
CA ALA A 53 16.69 -5.84 5.19
C ALA A 53 17.25 -7.09 5.87
N ARG A 54 18.36 -6.94 6.59
CA ARG A 54 18.91 -7.96 7.50
C ARG A 54 18.26 -7.88 8.88
N PHE A 55 16.94 -7.75 8.88
CA PHE A 55 16.12 -7.69 10.09
C PHE A 55 15.46 -9.06 10.36
N PRO A 56 14.90 -9.26 11.57
CA PRO A 56 14.02 -10.40 11.84
C PRO A 56 12.88 -10.51 10.82
N GLU A 57 12.41 -11.74 10.56
CA GLU A 57 11.41 -12.02 9.52
C GLU A 57 10.18 -11.10 9.60
N LYS A 58 9.70 -10.80 10.82
CA LYS A 58 8.59 -9.87 11.05
C LYS A 58 8.78 -8.55 10.28
N TYR A 59 9.96 -7.94 10.36
CA TYR A 59 10.27 -6.65 9.75
C TYR A 59 10.63 -6.78 8.27
N ARG A 60 11.16 -7.93 7.85
CA ARG A 60 11.36 -8.23 6.42
C ARG A 60 10.05 -8.36 5.66
N ARG A 61 8.98 -8.76 6.34
CA ARG A 61 7.60 -8.77 5.82
C ARG A 61 6.87 -7.44 5.98
N SER A 62 7.47 -6.44 6.64
CA SER A 62 6.86 -5.14 6.84
C SER A 62 7.09 -4.19 5.68
N LEU A 63 6.15 -3.26 5.52
CA LEU A 63 6.39 -1.98 4.86
C LEU A 63 6.65 -0.93 5.94
N PHE A 64 7.54 0.01 5.69
CA PHE A 64 7.85 1.09 6.62
C PHE A 64 7.27 2.41 6.09
N ALA A 65 6.44 3.07 6.88
CA ALA A 65 5.93 4.40 6.58
C ALA A 65 6.51 5.42 7.56
N PHE A 66 7.05 6.51 7.03
CA PHE A 66 7.75 7.53 7.81
C PHE A 66 6.80 8.70 8.10
N ASP A 67 6.83 9.21 9.33
CA ASP A 67 6.05 10.37 9.74
C ASP A 67 6.94 11.44 10.36
N TRP A 68 7.00 12.60 9.70
CA TRP A 68 7.79 13.74 10.17
C TRP A 68 7.19 14.41 11.42
N SER A 69 5.86 14.50 11.52
CA SER A 69 5.17 15.23 12.59
C SER A 69 5.38 14.57 13.95
N PHE A 70 5.36 13.23 13.98
CA PHE A 70 5.50 12.45 15.21
C PHE A 70 6.88 11.84 15.39
N GLY A 71 7.76 11.99 14.39
CA GLY A 71 9.09 11.39 14.38
C GLY A 71 9.07 9.87 14.54
N LEU A 72 8.16 9.23 13.81
CA LEU A 72 7.84 7.82 13.94
C LEU A 72 7.97 7.11 12.59
N ILE A 73 8.73 6.02 12.58
CA ILE A 73 8.67 5.01 11.52
C ILE A 73 7.67 3.94 11.96
N TYR A 74 6.59 3.78 11.21
CA TYR A 74 5.63 2.70 11.37
C TYR A 74 6.14 1.44 10.66
N ALA A 75 6.10 0.28 11.33
CA ALA A 75 6.13 -1.02 10.67
C ALA A 75 4.69 -1.50 10.39
N LEU A 76 4.35 -1.58 9.10
CA LEU A 76 3.06 -2.02 8.60
C LEU A 76 3.10 -3.52 8.29
N GLN A 77 2.14 -4.26 8.84
CA GLN A 77 1.94 -5.67 8.53
C GLN A 77 0.71 -5.83 7.64
N LEU A 78 0.89 -6.45 6.47
CA LEU A 78 -0.20 -6.71 5.53
C LEU A 78 -0.76 -8.12 5.73
N THR A 79 -2.08 -8.21 5.90
CA THR A 79 -2.83 -9.46 5.90
C THR A 79 -3.68 -9.51 4.63
N PRO A 80 -3.54 -10.53 3.77
CA PRO A 80 -4.38 -10.67 2.59
C PRO A 80 -5.87 -10.70 2.92
N ASP A 81 -6.67 -9.98 2.13
CA ASP A 81 -8.13 -9.98 2.22
C ASP A 81 -8.69 -9.95 0.80
N GLY A 82 -9.13 -11.13 0.33
CA GLY A 82 -9.47 -11.35 -1.07
C GLY A 82 -8.30 -11.01 -2.02
N SER A 83 -8.57 -10.15 -2.98
CA SER A 83 -7.64 -9.66 -4.00
C SER A 83 -6.82 -8.43 -3.55
N SER A 84 -7.01 -7.99 -2.30
CA SER A 84 -6.34 -6.85 -1.67
C SER A 84 -5.80 -7.23 -0.27
N TYR A 85 -5.70 -6.24 0.63
CA TYR A 85 -5.11 -6.39 1.96
C TYR A 85 -5.89 -5.62 3.03
N LYS A 86 -5.82 -6.13 4.26
CA LYS A 86 -5.91 -5.33 5.49
C LYS A 86 -4.51 -5.05 6.00
N ALA A 87 -4.34 -4.00 6.78
CA ALA A 87 -3.06 -3.71 7.41
C ALA A 87 -3.19 -3.31 8.89
N THR A 88 -2.17 -3.63 9.67
CA THR A 88 -1.95 -3.08 11.01
C THR A 88 -0.63 -2.32 11.04
N ALA A 89 -0.56 -1.27 11.85
CA ALA A 89 0.67 -0.51 12.09
C ALA A 89 1.15 -0.73 13.52
N SER A 90 2.47 -0.82 13.68
CA SER A 90 3.15 -0.82 14.97
C SER A 90 4.31 0.16 14.93
N GLU A 91 4.70 0.71 16.06
CA GLU A 91 5.93 1.48 16.18
C GLU A 91 7.14 0.61 15.84
N PHE A 92 7.99 1.09 14.93
CA PHE A 92 9.28 0.48 14.65
C PHE A 92 10.41 1.26 15.33
N LEU A 93 10.44 2.57 15.11
CA LEU A 93 11.45 3.47 15.63
C LEU A 93 10.84 4.86 15.83
N THR A 94 11.09 5.47 16.99
CA THR A 94 10.59 6.80 17.32
C THR A 94 11.67 7.65 17.99
N GLY A 95 11.51 8.97 17.96
CA GLY A 95 12.32 9.91 18.72
C GLY A 95 11.64 11.27 18.92
N LEU A 96 12.07 12.01 19.95
CA LEU A 96 11.44 13.26 20.39
C LEU A 96 12.42 14.45 20.34
N PRO A 97 12.44 15.25 19.26
CA PRO A 97 11.85 15.00 17.94
C PRO A 97 12.78 14.17 17.05
N LEU A 98 12.21 13.43 16.11
CA LEU A 98 12.95 12.75 15.04
C LEU A 98 12.36 13.14 13.68
N PRO A 99 12.68 14.33 13.14
CA PRO A 99 12.01 14.85 11.94
C PRO A 99 12.43 14.08 10.68
N LEU A 100 11.79 12.93 10.44
CA LEU A 100 12.11 11.97 9.37
C LEU A 100 11.86 12.55 7.98
N THR A 101 12.87 12.56 7.11
CA THR A 101 12.76 13.14 5.76
C THR A 101 12.75 12.09 4.65
N ASP A 102 13.66 11.11 4.68
CA ASP A 102 13.72 10.03 3.72
C ASP A 102 14.54 8.85 4.28
N GLY A 103 14.51 7.69 3.62
CA GLY A 103 15.29 6.52 4.00
C GLY A 103 15.24 5.36 2.99
N VAL A 104 16.15 4.41 3.16
CA VAL A 104 16.30 3.27 2.26
C VAL A 104 16.92 2.08 2.98
N ILE A 105 16.55 0.87 2.56
CA ILE A 105 17.33 -0.33 2.91
C ILE A 105 18.58 -0.36 2.04
N GLY A 106 19.75 -0.17 2.65
CA GLY A 106 21.04 -0.16 1.97
C GLY A 106 21.46 -1.54 1.45
N PRO A 107 22.52 -1.60 0.63
CA PRO A 107 23.02 -2.86 0.07
C PRO A 107 23.56 -3.83 1.13
N ASP A 108 23.96 -3.34 2.30
CA ASP A 108 24.33 -4.14 3.47
C ASP A 108 23.11 -4.67 4.25
N GLY A 109 21.89 -4.28 3.84
CA GLY A 109 20.61 -4.63 4.44
C GLY A 109 20.27 -3.89 5.73
N ALA A 110 21.01 -2.84 6.09
CA ALA A 110 20.63 -1.92 7.15
C ALA A 110 19.63 -0.87 6.63
N LEU A 111 18.79 -0.33 7.51
CA LEU A 111 17.98 0.84 7.19
C LEU A 111 18.80 2.10 7.40
N TYR A 112 18.92 2.92 6.37
CA TYR A 112 19.47 4.27 6.47
C TYR A 112 18.33 5.28 6.38
N PHE A 113 18.36 6.30 7.22
CA PHE A 113 17.41 7.40 7.10
C PHE A 113 18.01 8.74 7.49
N LEU A 114 17.43 9.79 6.94
CA LEU A 114 17.82 11.17 7.19
C LEU A 114 16.77 11.85 8.08
N THR A 115 17.26 12.68 9.00
CA THR A 115 16.44 13.68 9.68
C THR A 115 16.72 15.07 9.12
N GLY A 116 15.76 15.98 9.29
CA GLY A 116 15.99 17.39 9.00
C GLY A 116 14.72 18.15 8.71
N GLY A 117 14.90 19.33 8.12
CA GLY A 117 13.81 20.23 7.78
C GLY A 117 14.30 21.66 7.66
N ARG A 118 13.37 22.58 7.39
CA ARG A 118 13.71 23.98 7.25
C ARG A 118 14.26 24.53 8.57
N LYS A 119 15.53 24.99 8.54
CA LYS A 119 16.26 25.53 9.71
C LYS A 119 16.49 24.50 10.84
N LEU A 120 16.57 23.22 10.50
CA LEU A 120 16.98 22.15 11.41
C LEU A 120 18.30 21.56 10.93
N ASP A 121 19.12 21.08 11.88
CA ASP A 121 20.26 20.23 11.56
C ASP A 121 19.78 18.93 10.90
N SER A 122 20.68 18.29 10.15
CA SER A 122 20.40 17.04 9.44
C SER A 122 21.35 15.96 9.91
N ASP A 123 20.81 14.79 10.25
CA ASP A 123 21.59 13.63 10.66
C ASP A 123 21.31 12.46 9.72
N LEU A 124 22.30 11.57 9.59
CA LEU A 124 22.17 10.28 8.95
C LEU A 124 22.22 9.17 10.00
N TYR A 125 21.17 8.37 10.06
CA TYR A 125 21.08 7.21 10.93
C TYR A 125 21.27 5.92 10.12
N ARG A 126 21.93 4.94 10.75
CA ARG A 126 22.05 3.57 10.26
C ARG A 126 21.48 2.63 11.33
N VAL A 127 20.44 1.87 10.98
CA VAL A 127 19.76 0.92 11.87
C VAL A 127 20.01 -0.50 11.37
N TYR A 128 20.58 -1.34 12.22
CA TYR A 128 20.86 -2.75 11.94
C TYR A 128 20.44 -3.62 13.13
N TYR A 129 20.21 -4.91 12.87
CA TYR A 129 19.84 -5.89 13.90
C TYR A 129 21.03 -6.78 14.26
N GLY A 130 21.31 -6.93 15.55
CA GLY A 130 22.41 -7.76 16.04
C GLY A 130 23.76 -7.31 15.48
N ASP A 131 24.44 -8.21 14.77
CA ASP A 131 25.72 -7.99 14.09
C ASP A 131 25.58 -7.68 12.59
N ASN A 132 24.34 -7.47 12.11
CA ASN A 132 24.01 -7.24 10.70
C ASN A 132 24.38 -8.40 9.75
N THR A 133 24.38 -9.65 10.22
CA THR A 133 24.70 -10.82 9.39
C THR A 133 23.48 -11.66 8.97
N SER A 134 22.28 -11.30 9.45
CA SER A 134 21.04 -12.02 9.13
C SER A 134 20.81 -12.18 7.62
N SER A 135 20.18 -13.27 7.20
CA SER A 135 19.94 -13.57 5.78
C SER A 135 18.91 -12.63 5.14
N THR A 136 19.18 -12.22 3.89
CA THR A 136 18.24 -11.51 3.01
C THR A 136 17.57 -12.42 1.99
N ALA A 137 17.76 -13.75 2.09
CA ALA A 137 17.18 -14.71 1.16
C ALA A 137 15.65 -14.51 1.04
N PRO A 138 15.05 -14.65 -0.16
CA PRO A 138 13.62 -14.46 -0.37
C PRO A 138 12.79 -15.28 0.61
N LEU A 139 11.80 -14.64 1.23
CA LEU A 139 10.87 -15.32 2.13
C LEU A 139 9.83 -16.09 1.32
N ALA A 140 9.50 -17.30 1.75
CA ALA A 140 8.43 -18.07 1.14
C ALA A 140 7.09 -17.32 1.24
N SER A 141 6.31 -17.39 0.17
CA SER A 141 4.93 -16.90 0.16
C SER A 141 4.09 -17.74 1.14
N THR A 142 3.31 -17.07 1.97
CA THR A 142 2.36 -17.69 2.91
C THR A 142 0.92 -17.58 2.44
N TYR A 143 0.70 -17.16 1.18
CA TYR A 143 -0.64 -16.92 0.65
C TYR A 143 -1.34 -18.22 0.25
N SER A 144 -2.61 -18.33 0.60
CA SER A 144 -3.45 -19.46 0.21
C SER A 144 -3.77 -19.43 -1.28
N ALA A 145 -4.11 -20.60 -1.85
CA ALA A 145 -4.57 -20.70 -3.24
C ALA A 145 -5.78 -19.80 -3.53
N ALA A 146 -6.69 -19.64 -2.57
CA ALA A 146 -7.85 -18.76 -2.70
C ALA A 146 -7.44 -17.27 -2.85
N VAL A 147 -6.47 -16.78 -2.07
CA VAL A 147 -5.94 -15.42 -2.20
C VAL A 147 -5.28 -15.21 -3.56
N LEU A 148 -4.48 -16.18 -3.99
CA LEU A 148 -3.81 -16.12 -5.30
C LEU A 148 -4.83 -16.10 -6.44
N GLN A 149 -5.89 -16.90 -6.35
CA GLN A 149 -6.97 -16.93 -7.33
C GLN A 149 -7.76 -15.62 -7.36
N ALA A 150 -8.08 -15.02 -6.20
CA ALA A 150 -8.76 -13.73 -6.14
C ALA A 150 -7.94 -12.62 -6.82
N ARG A 151 -6.62 -12.59 -6.59
CA ARG A 151 -5.72 -11.65 -7.27
C ARG A 151 -5.64 -11.90 -8.77
N LYS A 152 -5.57 -13.16 -9.18
CA LYS A 152 -5.58 -13.54 -10.61
C LYS A 152 -6.85 -13.06 -11.30
N ILE A 153 -8.02 -13.27 -10.68
CA ILE A 153 -9.31 -12.78 -11.21
C ILE A 153 -9.27 -11.25 -11.35
N ARG A 154 -8.84 -10.52 -10.31
CA ARG A 154 -8.73 -9.06 -10.37
C ARG A 154 -7.81 -8.64 -11.53
N GLN A 155 -6.62 -9.22 -11.64
CA GLN A 155 -5.66 -8.90 -12.70
C GLN A 155 -6.17 -9.24 -14.11
N GLN A 156 -6.96 -10.31 -14.26
CA GLN A 156 -7.62 -10.65 -15.52
C GLN A 156 -8.62 -9.57 -15.93
N LEU A 157 -9.40 -9.03 -15.00
CA LEU A 157 -10.34 -7.93 -15.25
C LEU A 157 -9.59 -6.63 -15.57
N GLU A 158 -8.50 -6.36 -14.85
CA GLU A 158 -7.66 -5.18 -15.04
C GLU A 158 -7.03 -5.10 -16.43
N ALA A 159 -6.86 -6.24 -17.11
CA ALA A 159 -6.38 -6.28 -18.49
C ALA A 159 -7.34 -5.57 -19.48
N PHE A 160 -8.62 -5.44 -19.14
CA PHE A 160 -9.63 -4.75 -19.95
C PHE A 160 -9.77 -3.25 -19.63
N HIS A 161 -8.95 -2.68 -18.72
CA HIS A 161 -9.01 -1.25 -18.36
C HIS A 161 -8.34 -0.33 -19.41
N GLY A 162 -8.08 -0.84 -20.61
CA GLY A 162 -7.29 -0.17 -21.63
C GLY A 162 -8.07 0.02 -22.92
N GLN A 163 -7.67 -0.72 -23.96
CA GLN A 163 -8.31 -0.68 -25.28
C GLN A 163 -9.62 -1.49 -25.27
N PRO A 164 -10.54 -1.19 -26.20
CA PRO A 164 -11.74 -2.02 -26.42
C PRO A 164 -11.39 -3.48 -26.68
N ASP A 165 -12.18 -4.39 -26.12
CA ASP A 165 -12.07 -5.84 -26.28
C ASP A 165 -13.47 -6.47 -26.27
N ALA A 166 -13.83 -7.11 -27.38
CA ALA A 166 -15.16 -7.72 -27.59
C ALA A 166 -15.53 -8.80 -26.55
N THR A 167 -14.56 -9.32 -25.78
CA THR A 167 -14.78 -10.30 -24.72
C THR A 167 -14.89 -9.67 -23.33
N ALA A 168 -14.57 -8.37 -23.18
CA ALA A 168 -14.50 -7.69 -21.89
C ALA A 168 -15.84 -7.69 -21.16
N VAL A 169 -16.93 -7.28 -21.81
CA VAL A 169 -18.27 -7.21 -21.19
C VAL A 169 -18.68 -8.60 -20.71
N SER A 170 -18.68 -9.60 -21.60
CA SER A 170 -19.08 -10.97 -21.24
C SER A 170 -18.22 -11.59 -20.14
N THR A 171 -16.92 -11.26 -20.09
CA THR A 171 -16.00 -11.74 -19.05
C THR A 171 -16.20 -11.01 -17.72
N ALA A 172 -16.38 -9.69 -17.73
CA ALA A 172 -16.44 -8.87 -16.53
C ALA A 172 -17.82 -8.87 -15.86
N TRP A 173 -18.91 -8.97 -16.64
CA TRP A 173 -20.28 -8.85 -16.14
C TRP A 173 -20.61 -9.76 -14.95
N PRO A 174 -20.22 -11.05 -14.93
CA PRO A 174 -20.49 -11.94 -13.79
C PRO A 174 -19.82 -11.49 -12.49
N TYR A 175 -18.73 -10.71 -12.57
CA TYR A 175 -17.95 -10.25 -11.43
C TYR A 175 -18.46 -8.95 -10.80
N LEU A 176 -19.41 -8.24 -11.43
CA LEU A 176 -20.04 -7.04 -10.86
C LEU A 176 -20.76 -7.32 -9.53
N LYS A 177 -21.15 -8.58 -9.28
CA LYS A 177 -21.77 -9.05 -8.03
C LYS A 177 -20.83 -9.81 -7.09
N ASN A 178 -19.52 -9.84 -7.36
CA ASN A 178 -18.55 -10.56 -6.53
C ASN A 178 -18.56 -10.03 -5.08
N SER A 179 -18.27 -10.83 -4.05
CA SER A 179 -18.23 -10.32 -2.67
C SER A 179 -16.98 -9.46 -2.37
N ASP A 180 -15.89 -9.69 -3.11
CA ASP A 180 -14.68 -8.89 -3.05
C ASP A 180 -14.88 -7.55 -3.77
N ARG A 181 -14.74 -6.46 -3.01
CA ARG A 181 -14.91 -5.10 -3.52
C ARG A 181 -13.91 -4.74 -4.61
N TYR A 182 -12.66 -5.19 -4.50
CA TYR A 182 -11.62 -4.86 -5.48
C TYR A 182 -11.84 -5.62 -6.80
N ILE A 183 -12.37 -6.85 -6.74
CA ILE A 183 -12.81 -7.59 -7.94
C ILE A 183 -14.03 -6.92 -8.58
N ARG A 184 -15.06 -6.58 -7.81
CA ARG A 184 -16.23 -5.84 -8.34
C ARG A 184 -15.83 -4.53 -9.00
N PHE A 185 -14.89 -3.82 -8.38
CA PHE A 185 -14.41 -2.54 -8.87
C PHE A 185 -13.68 -2.71 -10.21
N ALA A 186 -12.74 -3.66 -10.32
CA ALA A 186 -12.08 -3.97 -11.58
C ALA A 186 -13.07 -4.40 -12.66
N ALA A 187 -14.07 -5.22 -12.33
CA ALA A 187 -15.12 -5.60 -13.27
C ALA A 187 -15.91 -4.40 -13.79
N ARG A 188 -16.24 -3.43 -12.92
CA ARG A 188 -16.93 -2.21 -13.32
C ARG A 188 -16.08 -1.38 -14.27
N ILE A 189 -14.82 -1.12 -13.91
CA ILE A 189 -13.90 -0.35 -14.76
C ILE A 189 -13.72 -1.03 -16.13
N ALA A 190 -13.58 -2.36 -16.16
CA ALA A 190 -13.49 -3.13 -17.40
C ALA A 190 -14.68 -2.88 -18.34
N VAL A 191 -15.91 -2.88 -17.81
CA VAL A 191 -17.13 -2.58 -18.58
C VAL A 191 -17.16 -1.10 -19.01
N GLU A 192 -16.80 -0.18 -18.12
CA GLU A 192 -16.79 1.27 -18.40
C GLU A 192 -15.78 1.68 -19.49
N HIS A 193 -14.77 0.83 -19.76
CA HIS A 193 -13.80 1.04 -20.83
C HIS A 193 -14.23 0.47 -22.19
N GLN A 194 -15.43 -0.12 -22.29
CA GLN A 194 -15.94 -0.67 -23.54
C GLN A 194 -16.88 0.29 -24.29
N PRO A 195 -16.99 0.19 -25.63
CA PRO A 195 -17.98 0.92 -26.40
C PRO A 195 -19.42 0.59 -25.96
N VAL A 196 -20.30 1.59 -26.00
CA VAL A 196 -21.73 1.43 -25.61
C VAL A 196 -22.49 0.41 -26.49
N ALA A 197 -21.97 0.10 -27.69
CA ALA A 197 -22.61 -0.81 -28.64
C ALA A 197 -22.40 -2.30 -28.33
N GLU A 198 -21.60 -2.63 -27.31
CA GLU A 198 -21.31 -4.00 -26.87
C GLU A 198 -22.33 -4.57 -25.87
#